data_AF-A0AA87YRR1-F1
#
_entry.id   AF-A0AA87YRR1-F1
#
_cell.length_a   1.000
_cell.length_b   1.000
_cell.length_c   1.000
_cell.angle_alpha   90.00
_cell.angle_beta   90.00
_cell.angle_gamma   90.00
#
_symmetry.space_group_name_H-M   'P 1'
#
loop_
_entity.id
_entity.type
_entity.pdbx_description
1 polymer ?
#
loop_
_entity_poly.entity_id
_entity_poly.type
_entity_poly.pdbx_seq_one_letter_code
_entity_poly.pdbx_strand_id
1 'polypeptide(L)'
;MSSGSKMVENLSDNDYRKTLPRFQAQNLEQNQKIFEKVNAIASRKGCTPSQLALAWVHHQGDDVAPIPGTTKIENFNQNVGALSVKLTPEEITELESLASAGAVKGDRYDGSLVTWKESETPPLSSWKVE
;
A
#
# COMPACT_ATOMS: atom_id res chain seq x y z
N MET A 1 12.14 -3.46 9.21
CA MET A 1 11.86 -4.24 7.99
C MET A 1 10.35 -4.45 7.90
N SER A 2 9.75 -4.30 6.71
CA SER A 2 8.32 -4.57 6.52
C SER A 2 8.02 -6.05 6.79
N SER A 3 6.89 -6.37 7.42
CA SER A 3 6.60 -7.73 7.92
C SER A 3 5.93 -8.67 6.89
N GLY A 4 5.65 -8.21 5.67
CA GLY A 4 5.06 -9.06 4.62
C GLY A 4 3.75 -9.73 5.04
N SER A 5 3.56 -10.99 4.67
CA SER A 5 2.40 -11.80 5.07
C SER A 5 2.22 -11.92 6.59
N LYS A 6 3.32 -11.91 7.37
CA LYS A 6 3.27 -11.94 8.84
C LYS A 6 2.59 -10.72 9.46
N MET A 7 2.37 -9.65 8.68
CA MET A 7 1.58 -8.51 9.13
C MET A 7 0.14 -8.93 9.47
N VAL A 8 -0.44 -9.87 8.74
CA VAL A 8 -1.83 -10.32 8.94
C VAL A 8 -2.02 -11.02 10.29
N GLU A 9 -1.00 -11.73 10.77
CA GLU A 9 -0.99 -12.39 12.08
C GLU A 9 -1.04 -11.39 13.25
N ASN A 10 -0.57 -10.15 13.02
CA ASN A 10 -0.53 -9.09 14.02
C ASN A 10 -1.74 -8.14 13.95
N LEU A 11 -2.72 -8.42 13.09
CA LEU A 11 -3.94 -7.63 12.98
C LEU A 11 -4.93 -8.00 14.07
N SER A 12 -5.53 -6.98 14.71
CA SER A 12 -6.66 -7.18 15.63
C SER A 12 -7.85 -7.85 14.90
N ASP A 13 -8.71 -8.53 15.65
CA ASP A 13 -9.86 -9.26 15.07
C ASP A 13 -10.82 -8.39 14.26
N ASN A 14 -10.99 -7.13 14.65
CA ASN A 14 -11.85 -6.17 13.95
C ASN A 14 -11.10 -5.30 12.92
N ASP A 15 -9.86 -5.65 12.54
CA ASP A 15 -9.12 -4.87 11.54
C ASP A 15 -9.73 -5.05 10.15
N TYR A 16 -10.17 -3.94 9.54
CA TYR A 16 -10.78 -3.92 8.21
C TYR A 16 -9.93 -4.62 7.13
N ARG A 17 -8.59 -4.61 7.25
CA ARG A 17 -7.73 -5.27 6.26
C ARG A 17 -7.95 -6.79 6.20
N LYS A 18 -8.51 -7.41 7.23
CA LYS A 18 -8.91 -8.82 7.22
C LYS A 18 -10.08 -9.11 6.26
N THR A 19 -10.88 -8.11 5.86
CA THR A 19 -11.97 -8.29 4.88
C THR A 19 -11.49 -8.13 3.43
N LEU A 20 -10.35 -7.45 3.22
CA LEU A 20 -9.85 -7.11 1.90
C LEU A 20 -9.40 -8.37 1.13
N PRO A 21 -9.78 -8.53 -0.15
CA PRO A 21 -9.44 -9.70 -0.94
C PRO A 21 -7.93 -9.98 -1.04
N ARG A 22 -7.09 -8.94 -1.13
CA ARG A 22 -5.62 -9.06 -1.23
C ARG A 22 -4.94 -9.72 -0.03
N PHE A 23 -5.59 -9.71 1.13
CA PHE A 23 -5.05 -10.26 2.38
C PHE A 23 -5.69 -11.60 2.77
N GLN A 24 -6.59 -12.16 1.94
CA GLN A 24 -7.10 -13.52 2.11
C GLN A 24 -6.01 -14.55 1.83
N ALA A 25 -6.00 -15.67 2.55
CA ALA A 25 -4.88 -16.62 2.59
C ALA A 25 -4.28 -16.98 1.21
N GLN A 26 -5.12 -17.35 0.24
CA GLN A 26 -4.67 -17.74 -1.11
C GLN A 26 -4.04 -16.56 -1.88
N ASN A 27 -4.65 -15.36 -1.80
CA ASN A 27 -4.13 -14.16 -2.47
C ASN A 27 -2.86 -13.67 -1.78
N LEU A 28 -2.81 -13.75 -0.45
CA LEU A 28 -1.68 -13.34 0.37
C LEU A 28 -0.44 -14.17 0.05
N GLU A 29 -0.56 -15.48 -0.09
CA GLU A 29 0.54 -16.37 -0.48
C GLU A 29 1.10 -16.01 -1.86
N GLN A 30 0.23 -15.69 -2.82
CA GLN A 30 0.66 -15.26 -4.15
C GLN A 30 1.33 -13.87 -4.12
N ASN A 31 0.75 -12.93 -3.39
CA ASN A 31 1.26 -11.56 -3.23
C ASN A 31 2.58 -11.50 -2.44
N GLN A 32 2.81 -12.45 -1.55
CA GLN A 32 4.05 -12.57 -0.77
C GLN A 32 5.28 -12.72 -1.68
N LYS A 33 5.15 -13.40 -2.83
CA LYS A 33 6.25 -13.53 -3.81
C LYS A 33 6.65 -12.18 -4.41
N ILE A 34 5.68 -11.27 -4.60
CA ILE A 34 5.95 -9.90 -5.08
C ILE A 34 6.68 -9.13 -3.98
N PHE A 35 6.18 -9.22 -2.76
CA PHE A 35 6.78 -8.58 -1.58
C PHE A 35 8.25 -8.99 -1.38
N GLU A 36 8.56 -10.27 -1.52
CA GLU A 36 9.94 -10.79 -1.41
C GLU A 36 10.87 -10.20 -2.47
N LYS A 37 10.42 -10.10 -3.72
CA LYS A 37 11.21 -9.49 -4.80
C LYS A 37 11.43 -8.01 -4.57
N VAL A 38 10.41 -7.26 -4.17
CA VAL A 38 10.54 -5.83 -3.82
C VAL A 38 11.51 -5.65 -2.66
N ASN A 39 11.48 -6.50 -1.64
CA ASN A 39 12.46 -6.46 -0.54
C ASN A 39 13.87 -6.76 -1.00
N ALA A 40 14.06 -7.69 -1.94
CA ALA A 40 15.37 -8.02 -2.47
C ALA A 40 15.96 -6.81 -3.21
N ILE A 41 15.16 -6.12 -4.05
CA ILE A 41 15.58 -4.89 -4.73
C ILE A 41 15.93 -3.81 -3.69
N ALA A 42 15.06 -3.59 -2.70
CA ALA A 42 15.29 -2.57 -1.66
C ALA A 42 16.58 -2.84 -0.87
N SER A 43 16.84 -4.11 -0.54
CA SER A 43 18.05 -4.55 0.16
C SER A 43 19.31 -4.34 -0.68
N ARG A 44 19.29 -4.70 -1.97
CA ARG A 44 20.41 -4.42 -2.91
C ARG A 44 20.69 -2.91 -3.01
N LYS A 45 19.63 -2.09 -2.94
CA LYS A 45 19.72 -0.64 -3.01
C LYS A 45 20.16 0.03 -1.69
N GLY A 46 20.09 -0.69 -0.58
CA GLY A 46 20.35 -0.13 0.75
C GLY A 46 19.27 0.83 1.24
N CYS A 47 18.01 0.64 0.82
CA CYS A 47 16.86 1.45 1.24
C CYS A 47 15.75 0.58 1.83
N THR A 48 14.75 1.19 2.44
CA THR A 48 13.57 0.45 2.90
C THR A 48 12.62 0.14 1.73
N PRO A 49 11.81 -0.93 1.80
CA PRO A 49 10.81 -1.21 0.77
C PRO A 49 9.83 -0.06 0.53
N SER A 50 9.49 0.69 1.59
CA SER A 50 8.65 1.88 1.52
C SER A 50 9.33 3.02 0.77
N GLN A 51 10.63 3.24 1.00
CA GLN A 51 11.42 4.21 0.25
C GLN A 51 11.52 3.83 -1.23
N LEU A 52 11.79 2.55 -1.52
CA LEU A 52 11.85 2.05 -2.89
C LEU A 52 10.53 2.28 -3.63
N ALA A 53 9.41 1.94 -3.00
CA ALA A 53 8.08 2.14 -3.58
C ALA A 53 7.78 3.62 -3.85
N LEU A 54 8.10 4.52 -2.91
CA LEU A 54 7.88 5.96 -3.08
C LEU A 54 8.80 6.56 -4.15
N ALA A 55 10.06 6.12 -4.22
CA ALA A 55 11.00 6.52 -5.27
C ALA A 55 10.53 6.08 -6.67
N TRP A 56 9.94 4.88 -6.77
CA TRP A 56 9.33 4.42 -8.02
C TRP A 56 8.13 5.27 -8.44
N VAL A 57 7.27 5.70 -7.50
CA VAL A 57 6.17 6.62 -7.79
C VAL A 57 6.69 7.97 -8.30
N HIS A 58 7.71 8.54 -7.65
CA HIS A 58 8.35 9.76 -8.12
C HIS A 58 8.95 9.62 -9.53
N HIS A 59 9.40 8.42 -9.92
CA HIS A 59 9.98 8.18 -11.24
C HIS A 59 8.93 8.16 -12.37
N GLN A 60 7.64 8.09 -12.06
CA GLN A 60 6.59 7.99 -13.09
C GLN A 60 6.43 9.25 -13.95
N GLY A 61 6.97 10.40 -13.52
CA GLY A 61 6.98 11.64 -14.30
C GLY A 61 7.34 12.88 -13.48
N ASP A 62 7.78 13.93 -14.15
CA ASP A 62 8.10 15.23 -13.52
C ASP A 62 6.85 15.96 -13.00
N ASP A 63 5.67 15.53 -13.46
CA ASP A 63 4.34 15.99 -13.04
C ASP A 63 3.74 15.16 -11.90
N VAL A 64 4.51 14.21 -11.33
CA VAL A 64 4.04 13.32 -10.26
C VAL A 64 4.51 13.80 -8.89
N ALA A 65 3.55 14.24 -8.07
CA ALA A 65 3.76 14.69 -6.70
C ALA A 65 3.04 13.77 -5.69
N PRO A 66 3.66 12.67 -5.23
CA PRO A 66 3.05 11.78 -4.25
C PRO A 66 2.89 12.47 -2.89
N ILE A 67 1.78 12.16 -2.21
CA ILE A 67 1.40 12.75 -0.91
C ILE A 67 1.33 11.67 0.19
N PRO A 68 2.47 11.04 0.56
CA PRO A 68 2.46 9.96 1.53
C PRO A 68 2.11 10.47 2.95
N GLY A 69 0.99 9.99 3.48
CA GLY A 69 0.55 10.31 4.84
C GLY A 69 1.31 9.52 5.91
N THR A 70 1.44 10.11 7.11
CA THR A 70 2.02 9.43 8.28
C THR A 70 1.56 10.11 9.58
N THR A 71 1.51 9.35 10.68
CA THR A 71 1.29 9.85 12.05
C THR A 71 2.58 9.87 12.88
N LYS A 72 3.71 9.43 12.32
CA LYS A 72 5.00 9.28 13.02
C LYS A 72 6.12 10.03 12.30
N ILE A 73 6.99 10.68 13.06
CA ILE A 73 8.12 11.46 12.54
C ILE A 73 9.15 10.54 11.87
N GLU A 74 9.37 9.34 12.40
CA GLU A 74 10.30 8.37 11.83
C GLU A 74 9.89 7.99 10.41
N ASN A 75 8.59 7.76 10.19
CA ASN A 75 8.03 7.49 8.87
C ASN A 75 8.11 8.71 7.95
N PHE A 76 7.94 9.93 8.48
CA PHE A 76 8.16 11.16 7.71
C PHE A 76 9.59 11.24 7.19
N ASN A 77 10.58 11.00 8.06
CA ASN A 77 11.99 10.95 7.68
C ASN A 77 12.27 9.85 6.64
N GLN A 78 11.62 8.69 6.77
CA GLN A 78 11.70 7.63 5.75
C GLN A 78 11.13 8.09 4.40
N ASN A 79 9.97 8.76 4.39
CA ASN A 79 9.37 9.30 3.17
C ASN A 79 10.29 10.32 2.49
N VAL A 80 10.88 11.26 3.25
CA VAL A 80 11.86 12.21 2.73
C VAL A 80 13.09 11.49 2.16
N GLY A 81 13.58 10.45 2.84
CA GLY A 81 14.71 9.65 2.40
C GLY A 81 14.50 8.94 1.05
N ALA A 82 13.26 8.74 0.61
CA ALA A 82 12.97 8.18 -0.71
C ALA A 82 13.50 9.04 -1.87
N LEU A 83 13.60 10.37 -1.69
CA LEU A 83 14.11 11.29 -2.71
C LEU A 83 15.59 11.05 -3.07
N SER A 84 16.33 10.44 -2.14
CA SER A 84 17.73 10.05 -2.33
C SER A 84 17.90 8.71 -3.05
N VAL A 85 16.82 7.94 -3.21
CA VAL A 85 16.87 6.65 -3.93
C VAL A 85 16.80 6.91 -5.43
N LYS A 86 17.88 6.62 -6.14
CA LYS A 86 17.97 6.77 -7.61
C LYS A 86 17.82 5.41 -8.28
N LEU A 87 16.71 5.18 -8.97
CA LEU A 87 16.45 3.92 -9.68
C LEU A 87 17.17 3.89 -11.03
N THR A 88 17.77 2.75 -11.39
CA THR A 88 18.31 2.54 -12.74
C THR A 88 17.21 2.08 -13.69
N PRO A 89 17.38 2.25 -15.02
CA PRO A 89 16.41 1.77 -16.01
C PRO A 89 16.07 0.27 -15.86
N GLU A 90 17.05 -0.55 -15.50
CA GLU A 90 16.88 -1.98 -15.27
C GLU A 90 16.02 -2.26 -14.03
N GLU A 91 16.24 -1.51 -12.94
CA GLU A 91 15.45 -1.63 -11.71
C GLU A 91 14.01 -1.15 -11.93
N ILE A 92 13.81 -0.10 -12.73
CA ILE A 92 12.47 0.37 -13.12
C ILE A 92 11.74 -0.71 -13.91
N THR A 93 12.41 -1.28 -14.91
CA THR A 93 11.85 -2.39 -15.71
C THR A 93 11.51 -3.59 -14.83
N GLU A 94 12.38 -3.94 -13.88
CA GLU A 94 12.14 -5.01 -12.92
C GLU A 94 10.89 -4.70 -12.07
N LEU A 95 10.80 -3.49 -11.49
CA LEU A 95 9.67 -3.05 -10.67
C LEU A 95 8.35 -3.01 -11.45
N GLU A 96 8.36 -2.54 -12.70
CA GLU A 96 7.18 -2.51 -13.57
C GLU A 96 6.66 -3.91 -13.89
N SER A 97 7.57 -4.87 -14.10
CA SER A 97 7.18 -6.27 -14.30
C SER A 97 6.44 -6.84 -13.09
N LEU A 98 6.86 -6.45 -11.88
CA LEU A 98 6.23 -6.85 -10.62
C LEU A 98 4.90 -6.13 -10.36
N ALA A 99 4.75 -4.91 -10.89
CA ALA A 99 3.56 -4.08 -10.76
C ALA A 99 2.55 -4.27 -11.92
N SER A 100 2.82 -5.19 -12.85
CA SER A 100 1.97 -5.44 -14.01
C SER A 100 0.52 -5.79 -13.64
N ALA A 101 -0.41 -5.44 -14.53
CA ALA A 101 -1.83 -5.69 -14.33
C ALA A 101 -2.08 -7.20 -14.08
N GLY A 102 -2.71 -7.53 -12.96
CA GLY A 102 -3.00 -8.90 -12.56
C GLY A 102 -1.87 -9.66 -11.83
N ALA A 103 -0.72 -9.02 -11.62
CA ALA A 103 0.35 -9.56 -10.77
C ALA A 103 -0.13 -9.70 -9.32
N VAL A 104 -0.73 -8.63 -8.77
CA VAL A 104 -1.35 -8.64 -7.44
C VAL A 104 -2.71 -9.35 -7.51
N LYS A 105 -2.91 -10.31 -6.62
CA LYS A 105 -4.08 -11.18 -6.56
C LYS A 105 -5.08 -10.66 -5.53
N GLY A 106 -6.36 -10.70 -5.91
CA GLY A 106 -7.47 -10.10 -5.17
C GLY A 106 -7.68 -8.62 -5.48
N ASP A 107 -8.94 -8.21 -5.46
CA ASP A 107 -9.34 -6.82 -5.61
C ASP A 107 -8.84 -5.94 -4.46
N ARG A 108 -8.67 -4.65 -4.74
CA ARG A 108 -8.17 -3.68 -3.75
C ARG A 108 -9.15 -3.50 -2.59
N TYR A 109 -10.44 -3.57 -2.88
CA TYR A 109 -11.53 -3.44 -1.92
C TYR A 109 -12.45 -4.64 -2.06
N ASP A 110 -13.18 -4.96 -1.00
CA ASP A 110 -14.34 -5.83 -1.12
C ASP A 110 -15.45 -5.13 -1.93
N GLY A 111 -16.38 -5.91 -2.49
CA GLY A 111 -17.52 -5.37 -3.24
C GLY A 111 -18.54 -4.63 -2.37
N SER A 112 -18.29 -4.52 -1.06
CA SER A 112 -19.16 -3.89 -0.06
C SER A 112 -18.77 -2.43 0.26
N LEU A 113 -18.04 -1.77 -0.63
CA LEU A 113 -17.78 -0.33 -0.48
C LEU A 113 -19.09 0.44 -0.33
N VAL A 114 -19.16 1.25 0.73
CA VAL A 114 -20.23 2.22 0.94
C VAL A 114 -20.23 3.16 -0.27
N THR A 115 -21.29 3.11 -1.06
CA THR A 115 -21.48 4.03 -2.18
C THR A 115 -22.41 5.17 -1.77
N TRP A 116 -22.56 6.16 -2.64
CA TRP A 116 -23.54 7.23 -2.48
C TRP A 116 -24.98 6.71 -2.24
N LYS A 117 -25.28 5.47 -2.65
CA LYS A 117 -26.60 4.84 -2.50
C LYS A 117 -27.04 4.67 -1.04
N GLU A 118 -26.09 4.52 -0.13
CA GLU A 118 -26.34 4.33 1.30
C GLU A 118 -25.91 5.56 2.13
N SER A 119 -25.58 6.67 1.45
CA SER A 119 -25.15 7.92 2.07
C SER A 119 -26.35 8.82 2.33
N GLU A 120 -27.20 8.43 3.28
CA GLU A 120 -28.37 9.22 3.68
C GLU A 120 -28.00 10.28 4.74
N THR A 121 -28.77 11.38 4.73
CA THR A 121 -28.65 12.41 5.77
C THR A 121 -29.68 12.10 6.87
N PRO A 122 -29.26 11.99 8.16
CA PRO A 122 -30.21 11.77 9.24
C PRO A 122 -31.33 12.82 9.22
N PRO A 123 -32.62 12.42 9.29
CA PRO A 123 -33.71 13.37 9.23
C PRO A 123 -33.67 14.31 10.45
N LEU A 124 -34.16 15.55 10.29
CA LEU A 124 -34.22 16.53 11.38
C LEU A 124 -34.91 15.97 12.64
N SER A 125 -35.86 15.04 12.49
CA SER A 125 -36.57 14.37 13.59
C SER A 125 -35.71 13.40 14.40
N SER A 126 -34.57 12.93 13.87
CA SER A 126 -33.65 12.05 14.61
C SER A 126 -32.66 12.80 15.50
N TRP A 127 -32.62 14.14 15.39
CA TRP A 127 -31.81 14.97 16.27
C TRP A 127 -32.52 15.13 17.63
N LYS A 128 -31.92 14.57 18.69
CA LYS A 128 -32.35 14.87 20.06
C LYS A 128 -31.61 16.13 20.51
N VAL A 129 -32.37 17.16 20.88
CA VAL A 129 -31.84 18.34 21.56
C VAL A 129 -31.67 17.95 23.03
N GLU A 130 -30.42 17.93 23.51
CA GLU A 130 -30.13 17.91 24.95
C GLU A 130 -30.41 19.28 25.58
#